data_AF-A0A7W0KFU7-F1
#
_entry.id   AF-A0A7W0KFU7-F1
#
_cell.length_a   1.000
_cell.length_b   1.000
_cell.length_c   1.000
_cell.angle_alpha   90.00
_cell.angle_beta   90.00
_cell.angle_gamma   90.00
#
_symmetry.space_group_name_H-M   'P 1'
#
loop_
_entity.id
_entity.type
_entity.pdbx_description
1 polymer ?
#
loop_
_entity_poly.entity_id
_entity_poly.type
_entity_poly.pdbx_seq_one_letter_code
_entity_poly.pdbx_strand_id
1 'polypeptide(L)'
;MNSAAPARSTSSRAAMGKGSWRQSLRVIRDTAGMVAKMRIQGMGVLGYSLTWLTLPLMEMLLLAFIYQNNRDLLEYAVVSGAGTAILFALIFNGGEILDSERKRGTLGNLFLAPLPRYVWLGGFQLFALIEAVVNASIAVAAGAWIFDVDLSINVVTVVVTIVLLTAALWG
;
A
#
# COMPACT_ATOMS: atom_id res chain seq x y z
N MET A 1 43.94 -28.29 26.64
CA MET A 1 42.70 -29.00 27.01
C MET A 1 41.53 -28.27 26.36
N ASN A 2 41.13 -28.71 25.18
CA ASN A 2 40.07 -28.08 24.38
C ASN A 2 38.73 -28.72 24.73
N SER A 3 37.89 -27.97 25.45
CA SER A 3 36.50 -28.32 25.72
C SER A 3 35.68 -28.08 24.45
N ALA A 4 35.32 -29.17 23.76
CA ALA A 4 34.38 -29.15 22.65
C ALA A 4 32.96 -29.01 23.21
N ALA A 5 32.31 -27.88 22.89
CA ALA A 5 30.90 -27.68 23.19
C ALA A 5 30.02 -28.59 22.30
N PRO A 6 28.97 -29.24 22.84
CA PRO A 6 28.11 -30.10 22.04
C PRO A 6 27.26 -29.28 21.07
N ALA A 7 27.40 -29.60 19.78
CA ALA A 7 26.52 -29.14 18.72
C ALA A 7 25.10 -29.69 18.95
N ARG A 8 24.19 -28.83 19.43
CA ARG A 8 22.74 -29.10 19.41
C ARG A 8 22.22 -28.92 17.99
N SER A 9 22.38 -29.95 17.16
CA SER A 9 21.68 -30.04 15.88
C SER A 9 20.27 -30.57 16.06
N THR A 10 19.32 -29.79 15.54
CA THR A 10 18.12 -30.24 14.80
C THR A 10 17.06 -31.08 15.53
N SER A 11 16.04 -30.40 16.05
CA SER A 11 14.66 -30.93 16.05
C SER A 11 13.55 -29.85 15.93
N SER A 12 13.87 -28.62 15.52
CA SER A 12 12.86 -27.55 15.33
C SER A 12 12.31 -27.45 13.90
N ARG A 13 12.59 -28.42 13.02
CA ARG A 13 12.06 -28.42 11.63
C ARG A 13 10.68 -29.08 11.48
N ALA A 14 10.13 -29.68 12.53
CA ALA A 14 8.89 -30.47 12.44
C ALA A 14 7.62 -29.76 12.95
N ALA A 15 7.71 -28.53 13.46
CA ALA A 15 6.56 -27.76 13.96
C ALA A 15 6.17 -26.57 13.08
N MET A 16 6.62 -26.54 11.82
CA MET A 16 6.21 -25.53 10.82
C MET A 16 5.00 -25.99 9.98
N GLY A 17 4.29 -27.02 10.42
CA GLY A 17 3.02 -27.47 9.84
C GLY A 17 1.85 -26.72 10.48
N LYS A 18 1.14 -25.92 9.68
CA LYS A 18 -0.06 -25.15 10.07
C LYS A 18 0.21 -24.00 11.05
N GLY A 19 1.10 -23.08 10.70
CA GLY A 19 1.03 -21.72 11.24
C GLY A 19 -0.39 -21.19 10.98
N SER A 20 -1.17 -21.01 12.04
CA SER A 20 -2.58 -20.63 11.96
C SER A 20 -2.69 -19.40 11.05
N TRP A 21 -3.58 -19.40 10.04
CA TRP A 21 -3.86 -18.24 9.19
C TRP A 21 -4.02 -16.92 10.00
N ARG A 22 -4.52 -17.03 11.24
CA ARG A 22 -4.61 -15.93 12.21
C ARG A 22 -3.26 -15.32 12.63
N GLN A 23 -2.18 -16.10 12.64
CA GLN A 23 -0.82 -15.62 12.88
C GLN A 23 -0.32 -14.84 11.66
N SER A 24 -0.55 -15.34 10.44
CA SER A 24 -0.18 -14.62 9.21
C SER A 24 -0.90 -13.27 9.12
N LEU A 25 -2.21 -13.23 9.39
CA LEU A 25 -2.98 -11.99 9.42
C LEU A 25 -2.48 -11.00 10.48
N ARG A 26 -2.10 -11.50 11.66
CA ARG A 26 -1.51 -10.65 12.72
C ARG A 26 -0.19 -10.04 12.26
N VAL A 27 0.70 -10.83 11.67
CA VAL A 27 1.98 -10.33 11.15
C VAL A 27 1.76 -9.31 10.04
N ILE A 28 0.83 -9.55 9.11
CA ILE A 28 0.47 -8.58 8.06
C ILE A 28 0.01 -7.26 8.69
N ARG A 29 -0.94 -7.31 9.62
CA ARG A 29 -1.47 -6.12 10.30
C ARG A 29 -0.40 -5.37 11.09
N ASP A 30 0.42 -6.09 11.86
CA ASP A 30 1.45 -5.50 12.71
C ASP A 30 2.57 -4.89 11.85
N THR A 31 2.89 -5.51 10.71
CA THR A 31 3.80 -4.95 9.69
C THR A 31 3.22 -3.68 9.10
N ALA A 32 1.95 -3.68 8.68
CA ALA A 32 1.28 -2.49 8.15
C ALA A 32 1.29 -1.33 9.16
N GLY A 33 1.00 -1.62 10.44
CA GLY A 33 1.06 -0.63 11.52
C GLY A 33 2.46 -0.10 11.79
N MET A 34 3.48 -0.96 11.71
CA MET A 34 4.89 -0.56 11.82
C MET A 34 5.29 0.41 10.70
N VAL A 35 4.89 0.12 9.45
CA VAL A 35 5.16 1.00 8.29
C VAL A 35 4.49 2.34 8.46
N ALA A 36 3.21 2.35 8.85
CA ALA A 36 2.47 3.57 9.14
C ALA A 36 3.20 4.43 10.18
N LYS A 37 3.63 3.81 11.28
CA LYS A 37 4.37 4.50 12.34
C LYS A 37 5.70 5.07 11.85
N MET A 38 6.47 4.29 11.07
CA MET A 38 7.73 4.77 10.51
C MET A 38 7.56 5.99 9.61
N ARG A 39 6.54 6.00 8.74
CA ARG A 39 6.26 7.15 7.87
C ARG A 39 5.84 8.39 8.64
N ILE A 40 4.89 8.23 9.55
CA ILE A 40 4.39 9.32 10.39
C ILE A 40 5.53 9.89 11.25
N GLN A 41 6.41 9.05 11.80
CA GLN A 41 7.57 9.51 12.57
C GLN A 41 8.63 10.20 11.70
N GLY A 42 8.83 9.74 10.46
CA GLY A 42 9.81 10.31 9.55
C GLY A 42 9.44 11.70 9.02
N MET A 43 8.15 11.94 8.73
CA MET A 43 7.68 13.20 8.13
C MET A 43 6.94 14.12 9.12
N GLY A 44 6.57 13.61 10.30
CA GLY A 44 5.61 14.24 11.19
C GLY A 44 4.17 14.07 10.68
N VAL A 45 3.20 14.15 11.58
CA VAL A 45 1.77 13.95 11.25
C VAL A 45 1.30 14.95 10.20
N LEU A 46 1.64 16.23 10.34
CA LEU A 46 1.24 17.26 9.38
C LEU A 46 1.90 17.08 8.01
N GLY A 47 3.21 16.79 7.97
CA GLY A 47 3.93 16.56 6.73
C GLY A 47 3.36 15.36 5.97
N TYR A 48 3.04 14.30 6.71
CA TYR A 48 2.42 13.11 6.17
C TYR A 48 0.97 13.34 5.70
N SER A 49 0.15 14.09 6.44
CA SER A 49 -1.20 14.44 5.96
C SER A 49 -1.18 15.34 4.73
N LEU A 50 -0.17 16.21 4.59
CA LEU A 50 -0.04 17.07 3.41
C LEU A 50 0.27 16.26 2.14
N THR A 51 1.03 15.17 2.22
CA THR A 51 1.30 14.33 1.03
C THR A 51 0.04 13.67 0.49
N TRP A 52 -0.96 13.42 1.34
CA TRP A 52 -2.26 12.89 0.92
C TRP A 52 -3.10 13.92 0.16
N LEU A 53 -2.83 15.21 0.32
CA LEU A 53 -3.58 16.28 -0.33
C LEU A 53 -2.89 16.79 -1.58
N THR A 54 -1.57 16.81 -1.62
CA THR A 54 -0.80 17.39 -2.73
C THR A 54 -1.13 16.73 -4.06
N LEU A 55 -1.15 15.40 -4.12
CA LEU A 55 -1.38 14.67 -5.36
C LEU A 55 -2.84 14.81 -5.85
N PRO A 56 -3.88 14.59 -5.03
CA PRO A 56 -5.27 14.86 -5.44
C PRO A 56 -5.50 16.31 -5.88
N LEU A 57 -4.95 17.29 -5.16
CA LEU A 57 -5.10 18.70 -5.54
C LEU A 57 -4.45 18.99 -6.90
N MET A 58 -3.24 18.47 -7.14
CA MET A 58 -2.56 18.60 -8.42
C MET A 58 -3.40 17.97 -9.54
N GLU A 59 -3.94 16.77 -9.34
CA GLU A 59 -4.81 16.10 -10.30
C GLU A 59 -6.06 16.91 -10.61
N MET A 60 -6.74 17.46 -9.59
CA MET A 60 -7.92 18.30 -9.80
C MET A 60 -7.58 19.57 -10.59
N LEU A 61 -6.44 20.22 -10.32
CA LEU A 61 -6.02 21.39 -11.09
C LEU A 61 -5.74 21.04 -12.55
N LEU A 62 -5.12 19.89 -12.81
CA LEU A 62 -4.88 19.40 -14.17
C LEU A 62 -6.19 19.07 -14.89
N LEU A 63 -7.13 18.41 -14.22
CA LEU A 63 -8.46 18.13 -14.78
C LEU A 63 -9.22 19.42 -15.09
N ALA A 64 -9.18 20.40 -14.19
CA ALA A 64 -9.80 21.70 -14.40
C ALA A 64 -9.23 22.42 -15.63
N PHE A 65 -7.91 22.33 -15.82
CA PHE A 65 -7.23 22.92 -16.97
C PHE A 65 -7.55 22.20 -18.28
N ILE A 66 -7.52 20.87 -18.30
CA ILE A 66 -7.73 20.07 -19.51
C ILE A 66 -9.19 20.09 -19.96
N TYR A 67 -10.14 19.98 -19.03
CA TYR A 67 -11.56 19.82 -19.32
C TYR A 67 -12.38 21.11 -19.18
N GLN A 68 -11.72 22.28 -19.14
CA GLN A 68 -12.37 23.58 -18.98
C GLN A 68 -13.56 23.79 -19.94
N ASN A 69 -13.46 23.28 -21.17
CA ASN A 69 -14.47 23.44 -22.22
C ASN A 69 -15.25 22.15 -22.56
N ASN A 70 -15.02 21.05 -21.84
CA ASN A 70 -15.63 19.76 -22.17
C ASN A 70 -15.99 18.98 -20.91
N ARG A 71 -17.14 19.33 -20.31
CA ARG A 71 -17.60 18.77 -19.03
C ARG A 71 -18.08 17.32 -19.15
N ASP A 72 -18.53 16.89 -20.32
CA ASP A 72 -19.12 15.55 -20.52
C ASP A 72 -18.12 14.42 -20.24
N LEU A 73 -16.81 14.69 -20.40
CA LEU A 73 -15.74 13.73 -20.16
C LEU A 73 -15.17 13.80 -18.73
N LEU A 74 -15.57 14.80 -17.95
CA LEU A 74 -14.94 15.11 -16.68
C LEU A 74 -15.25 14.04 -15.63
N GLU A 75 -16.45 13.47 -15.65
CA GLU A 75 -16.83 12.39 -14.72
C GLU A 75 -15.93 11.16 -14.90
N TYR A 76 -15.70 10.76 -16.15
CA TYR A 76 -14.80 9.66 -16.48
C TYR A 76 -13.36 9.97 -16.09
N ALA A 77 -12.94 11.23 -16.26
CA ALA A 77 -11.58 11.65 -15.92
C ALA A 77 -11.33 11.63 -14.40
N VAL A 78 -12.31 12.02 -13.59
CA VAL A 78 -12.23 11.94 -12.11
C VAL A 78 -12.12 10.48 -11.65
N VAL A 79 -12.96 9.59 -12.17
CA VAL A 79 -12.92 8.16 -11.83
C VAL A 79 -11.63 7.50 -12.32
N SER A 80 -11.19 7.82 -13.54
CA SER A 80 -9.93 7.33 -14.09
C SER A 80 -8.72 7.82 -13.30
N GLY A 81 -8.74 9.08 -12.85
CA GLY A 81 -7.73 9.67 -11.98
C GLY A 81 -7.61 8.88 -10.68
N ALA A 82 -8.75 8.62 -10.02
CA ALA A 82 -8.78 7.82 -8.79
C ALA A 82 -8.21 6.40 -8.99
N GLY A 83 -8.58 5.71 -10.07
CA GLY A 83 -8.03 4.38 -10.38
C GLY A 83 -6.52 4.42 -10.65
N THR A 84 -6.06 5.46 -11.35
CA THR A 84 -4.64 5.68 -11.65
C THR A 84 -3.84 5.98 -10.38
N ALA A 85 -4.38 6.82 -9.50
CA ALA A 85 -3.78 7.13 -8.21
C ALA A 85 -3.61 5.87 -7.35
N ILE A 86 -4.61 4.97 -7.33
CA ILE A 86 -4.49 3.68 -6.63
C ILE A 86 -3.35 2.86 -7.21
N LEU A 87 -3.34 2.66 -8.53
CA LEU A 87 -2.30 1.88 -9.21
C LEU A 87 -0.90 2.43 -8.92
N PHE A 88 -0.70 3.73 -9.11
CA PHE A 88 0.60 4.37 -8.87
C PHE A 88 1.01 4.30 -7.40
N ALA A 89 0.10 4.55 -6.47
CA ALA A 89 0.40 4.46 -5.04
C ALA A 89 0.86 3.05 -4.65
N LEU A 90 0.21 2.01 -5.18
CA LEU A 90 0.61 0.63 -4.90
C LEU A 90 1.99 0.30 -5.48
N ILE A 91 2.27 0.67 -6.73
CA ILE A 91 3.57 0.43 -7.38
C ILE A 91 4.68 1.21 -6.70
N PHE A 92 4.45 2.51 -6.46
CA PHE A 92 5.44 3.41 -5.87
C PHE A 92 5.81 2.97 -4.45
N ASN A 93 4.82 2.68 -3.61
CA ASN A 93 5.07 2.22 -2.24
C ASN A 93 5.84 0.89 -2.25
N GLY A 94 5.45 -0.06 -3.09
CA GLY A 94 6.18 -1.32 -3.24
C GLY A 94 7.66 -1.11 -3.60
N GLY A 95 7.94 -0.22 -4.56
CA GLY A 95 9.30 0.11 -4.98
C GLY A 95 10.10 0.86 -3.91
N GLU A 96 9.53 1.88 -3.28
CA GLU A 96 10.18 2.69 -2.25
C GLU A 96 10.61 1.85 -1.05
N ILE A 97 9.76 0.91 -0.63
CA ILE A 97 10.05 0.04 0.50
C ILE A 97 11.22 -0.90 0.19
N LEU A 98 11.23 -1.52 -0.99
CA LEU A 98 12.34 -2.37 -1.41
C LEU A 98 13.65 -1.57 -1.49
N ASP A 99 13.59 -0.34 -2.00
CA ASP A 99 14.75 0.54 -2.07
C ASP A 99 15.21 1.01 -0.67
N SER A 100 14.29 1.27 0.25
CA SER A 100 14.59 1.63 1.64
C SER A 100 15.29 0.50 2.39
N GLU A 101 14.77 -0.74 2.28
CA GLU A 101 15.40 -1.93 2.85
C GLU A 101 16.77 -2.23 2.21
N ARG A 102 16.93 -1.93 0.92
CA ARG A 102 18.23 -2.02 0.23
C ARG A 102 19.22 -1.01 0.80
N LYS A 103 18.83 0.26 0.96
CA LYS A 103 19.68 1.32 1.52
C LYS A 103 20.11 1.04 2.96
N ARG A 104 19.23 0.40 3.75
CA ARG A 104 19.51 -0.02 5.13
C ARG A 104 20.40 -1.26 5.21
N GLY A 105 20.66 -1.95 4.10
CA GLY A 105 21.41 -3.21 4.08
C GLY A 105 20.67 -4.39 4.72
N THR A 106 19.38 -4.22 5.05
CA THR A 106 18.56 -5.20 5.77
C THR A 106 17.84 -6.18 4.84
N LEU A 107 17.79 -5.87 3.54
CA LEU A 107 17.14 -6.69 2.51
C LEU A 107 17.59 -8.17 2.55
N GLY A 108 18.89 -8.43 2.76
CA GLY A 108 19.42 -9.80 2.87
C GLY A 108 18.91 -10.55 4.10
N ASN A 109 18.92 -9.90 5.26
CA ASN A 109 18.40 -10.46 6.51
C ASN A 109 16.90 -10.73 6.42
N LEU A 110 16.19 -9.91 5.65
CA LEU A 110 14.77 -10.03 5.42
C LEU A 110 14.41 -11.32 4.66
N PHE A 111 15.28 -11.76 3.76
CA PHE A 111 15.14 -13.04 3.05
C PHE A 111 15.57 -14.26 3.87
N LEU A 112 16.31 -14.05 4.97
CA LEU A 112 16.77 -15.09 5.88
C LEU A 112 15.86 -15.28 7.10
N ALA A 113 14.94 -14.35 7.34
CA ALA A 113 13.99 -14.42 8.44
C ALA A 113 13.12 -15.68 8.33
N PRO A 114 12.78 -16.34 9.46
CA PRO A 114 11.93 -17.55 9.48
C PRO A 114 10.45 -17.26 9.19
N LEU A 115 10.14 -16.14 8.52
CA LEU A 115 8.81 -15.72 8.12
C LEU A 115 8.64 -15.92 6.62
N PRO A 116 7.49 -16.42 6.15
CA PRO A 116 7.24 -16.51 4.72
C PRO A 116 7.19 -15.10 4.10
N ARG A 117 7.91 -14.91 2.99
CA ARG A 117 8.08 -13.62 2.30
C ARG A 117 6.75 -12.92 2.00
N TYR A 118 5.73 -13.69 1.60
CA TYR A 118 4.40 -13.18 1.28
C TYR A 118 3.68 -12.55 2.47
N VAL A 119 3.96 -12.98 3.71
CA VAL A 119 3.30 -12.43 4.91
C VAL A 119 3.82 -11.03 5.21
N TRP A 120 5.13 -10.82 5.07
CA TRP A 120 5.73 -9.51 5.28
C TRP A 120 5.38 -8.57 4.13
N LEU A 121 5.54 -8.99 2.87
CA LEU A 121 5.13 -8.21 1.68
C LEU A 121 3.65 -7.83 1.74
N GLY A 122 2.79 -8.73 2.21
CA GLY A 122 1.38 -8.47 2.43
C GLY A 122 1.11 -7.33 3.40
N GLY A 123 1.94 -7.13 4.43
CA GLY A 123 1.84 -5.99 5.34
C GLY A 123 2.13 -4.65 4.68
N PHE A 124 3.16 -4.58 3.84
CA PHE A 124 3.47 -3.37 3.07
C PHE A 124 2.39 -3.06 2.05
N GLN A 125 1.96 -4.08 1.31
CA GLN A 125 0.92 -3.92 0.30
C GLN A 125 -0.40 -3.50 0.94
N LEU A 126 -0.75 -4.04 2.11
CA LEU A 126 -1.93 -3.62 2.86
C LEU A 126 -1.86 -2.15 3.26
N PHE A 127 -0.71 -1.69 3.77
CA PHE A 127 -0.55 -0.28 4.12
C PHE A 127 -0.61 0.62 2.88
N ALA A 128 0.08 0.25 1.79
CA ALA A 128 0.02 0.97 0.53
C ALA A 128 -1.41 1.04 -0.02
N LEU A 129 -2.18 -0.03 0.12
CA LEU A 129 -3.59 -0.07 -0.28
C LEU A 129 -4.44 0.88 0.56
N ILE A 130 -4.21 0.95 1.87
CA ILE A 130 -4.92 1.89 2.75
C ILE A 130 -4.62 3.33 2.32
N GLU A 131 -3.35 3.69 2.11
CA GLU A 131 -2.98 5.04 1.61
C GLU A 131 -3.61 5.32 0.24
N ALA A 132 -3.54 4.36 -0.68
CA ALA A 132 -4.10 4.46 -2.02
C ALA A 132 -5.62 4.73 -1.98
N VAL A 133 -6.36 3.99 -1.15
CA VAL A 133 -7.80 4.16 -0.97
C VAL A 133 -8.14 5.51 -0.35
N VAL A 134 -7.36 5.97 0.64
CA VAL A 134 -7.55 7.30 1.24
C VAL A 134 -7.34 8.39 0.20
N ASN A 135 -6.23 8.36 -0.54
CA ASN A 135 -5.93 9.35 -1.57
C ASN A 135 -6.98 9.35 -2.69
N ALA A 136 -7.39 8.17 -3.16
CA ALA A 136 -8.42 8.05 -4.18
C ALA A 136 -9.78 8.57 -3.68
N SER A 137 -10.13 8.29 -2.42
CA SER A 137 -11.37 8.81 -1.82
C SER A 137 -11.35 10.34 -1.74
N ILE A 138 -10.21 10.92 -1.35
CA ILE A 138 -10.02 12.37 -1.33
C ILE A 138 -10.13 12.95 -2.75
N ALA A 139 -9.49 12.33 -3.74
CA ALA A 139 -9.54 12.77 -5.14
C ALA A 139 -10.97 12.73 -5.71
N VAL A 140 -11.70 11.64 -5.47
CA VAL A 140 -13.09 11.49 -5.90
C VAL A 140 -13.99 12.52 -5.21
N ALA A 141 -13.87 12.68 -3.89
CA ALA A 141 -14.67 13.63 -3.13
C ALA A 141 -14.39 15.09 -3.55
N ALA A 142 -13.12 15.44 -3.73
CA ALA A 142 -12.71 16.76 -4.20
C ALA A 142 -13.18 17.01 -5.64
N GLY A 143 -13.06 16.02 -6.53
CA GLY A 143 -13.52 16.13 -7.91
C GLY A 143 -15.04 16.30 -8.00
N ALA A 144 -15.80 15.48 -7.29
CA ALA A 144 -17.25 15.61 -7.22
C ALA A 144 -17.67 16.99 -6.71
N TRP A 145 -17.00 17.51 -5.66
CA TRP A 145 -17.32 18.80 -5.07
C TRP A 145 -16.91 20.00 -5.94
N ILE A 146 -15.71 19.97 -6.53
CA ILE A 146 -15.18 21.10 -7.33
C ILE A 146 -15.88 21.21 -8.67
N PHE A 147 -16.22 20.08 -9.29
CA PHE A 147 -16.77 20.04 -10.63
C PHE A 147 -18.28 19.81 -10.69
N ASP A 148 -18.93 19.64 -9.53
CA ASP A 148 -20.37 19.39 -9.40
C ASP A 148 -20.83 18.18 -10.22
N VAL A 149 -20.08 17.08 -10.08
CA VAL A 149 -20.31 15.83 -10.82
C VAL A 149 -21.13 14.86 -9.98
N ASP A 150 -22.17 14.27 -10.57
CA ASP A 150 -22.98 13.24 -9.94
C ASP A 150 -22.39 11.84 -10.19
N LEU A 151 -21.64 11.33 -9.23
CA LEU A 151 -20.98 10.03 -9.33
C LEU A 151 -21.89 8.91 -8.84
N SER A 152 -22.44 8.12 -9.77
CA SER A 152 -23.14 6.87 -9.47
C SER A 152 -22.15 5.73 -9.15
N ILE A 153 -21.59 5.75 -7.93
CA ILE A 153 -20.57 4.78 -7.52
C ILE A 153 -21.19 3.41 -7.22
N ASN A 154 -20.89 2.42 -8.06
CA ASN A 154 -21.16 1.01 -7.73
C ASN A 154 -20.07 0.45 -6.81
N VAL A 155 -20.37 0.43 -5.50
CA VAL A 155 -19.44 -0.02 -4.46
C VAL A 155 -18.95 -1.45 -4.70
N VAL A 156 -19.80 -2.34 -5.21
CA VAL A 156 -19.43 -3.74 -5.49
C VAL A 156 -18.34 -3.79 -6.57
N THR A 157 -18.52 -3.05 -7.66
CA THR A 157 -17.53 -2.97 -8.75
C THR A 157 -16.21 -2.40 -8.25
N VAL A 158 -16.24 -1.37 -7.40
CA VAL A 158 -15.03 -0.78 -6.80
C VAL A 158 -14.28 -1.80 -5.96
N VAL A 159 -14.98 -2.50 -5.05
CA VAL A 159 -14.38 -3.53 -4.20
C VAL A 159 -13.78 -4.66 -5.03
N VAL A 160 -14.51 -5.18 -6.00
CA VAL A 160 -14.01 -6.25 -6.88
C VAL A 160 -12.78 -5.79 -7.66
N THR A 161 -12.80 -4.57 -8.20
CA THR A 161 -11.65 -4.01 -8.93
C THR A 161 -10.43 -3.87 -8.04
N ILE A 162 -10.59 -3.36 -6.82
CA ILE A 162 -9.48 -3.21 -5.86
C ILE A 162 -8.90 -4.58 -5.48
N VAL A 163 -9.76 -5.58 -5.24
CA VAL A 163 -9.31 -6.94 -4.90
C VAL A 163 -8.53 -7.56 -6.06
N LEU A 164 -9.05 -7.47 -7.29
CA LEU A 164 -8.39 -8.00 -8.49
C LEU A 164 -7.08 -7.28 -8.78
N LEU A 165 -7.05 -5.95 -8.65
CA LEU A 165 -5.84 -5.15 -8.83
C LEU A 165 -4.78 -5.53 -7.79
N THR A 166 -5.17 -5.64 -6.52
CA THR A 166 -4.24 -6.03 -5.45
C THR A 166 -3.69 -7.44 -5.69
N ALA A 167 -4.54 -8.37 -6.13
CA ALA A 167 -4.11 -9.71 -6.50
C ALA A 167 -3.15 -9.72 -7.71
N ALA A 168 -3.42 -8.89 -8.71
CA ALA A 168 -2.58 -8.78 -9.92
C ALA A 168 -1.18 -8.21 -9.61
N LEU A 169 -1.08 -7.30 -8.63
CA LEU A 169 0.20 -6.74 -8.18
C LEU A 169 0.96 -7.67 -7.21
N TRP A 170 0.37 -8.82 -6.86
CA TRP A 170 0.96 -9.79 -5.93
C TRP A 170 1.67 -10.96 -6.62
N GLY A 171 1.49 -11.12 -7.94
CA GLY A 171 2.17 -12.14 -8.77
C GLY A 171 3.54 -11.68 -9.25
#